data_AF-C7JB60-F1
#
_entry.id   AF-C7JB60-F1
#
_cell.length_a   1.000
_cell.length_b   1.000
_cell.length_c   1.000
_cell.angle_alpha   90.00
_cell.angle_beta   90.00
_cell.angle_gamma   90.00
#
_symmetry.space_group_name_H-M   'P 1'
#
loop_
_entity.id
_entity.type
_entity.pdbx_description
1 polymer ?
#
loop_
_entity_poly.entity_id
_entity_poly.type
_entity_poly.pdbx_seq_one_letter_code
_entity_poly.pdbx_strand_id
1 'polypeptide(L)'
;MKCKPASPQSFSKLEKFSMLALVGTHYHFRRVVPVALRPLFGKTEFWISLKTGNKSEARLSAMALHAQTSALFRTARTMTDPAQSKPLTKDDLLALYEDIIKRQEEVIEITERNAAEQLKVERYTASMTRYEDLLKTRVFLTYSTDALERLNQHIITLRQDMITGKMQDKASLASKTEEIERLHDTLVKMFQTGPVLSLAPGAVPPSHQLASSTPSPIPAVPSSPRLTEALQLALLADSQKSDATKKETARTVALFVQAFGDKPVQEITGRVAGEFRDLLFSLPSSYAKGKQDMDLNAEVERAQEFDLPTLSGKSVKNHFMRLSALWNQLIRREIAEKNPWSNVSGRLRPPYE
;
A
#
# COMPACT_ATOMS: atom_id res chain seq x y z
N MET A 1 36.41 -3.47 -55.50
CA MET A 1 35.29 -2.93 -54.67
C MET A 1 34.35 -4.10 -54.40
N LYS A 2 34.43 -4.69 -53.19
CA LYS A 2 33.45 -4.58 -52.08
C LYS A 2 32.08 -5.19 -52.45
N CYS A 3 31.87 -6.46 -52.09
CA CYS A 3 31.28 -6.96 -50.82
C CYS A 3 29.76 -6.77 -50.79
N LYS A 4 28.87 -7.73 -50.51
CA LYS A 4 28.88 -9.19 -50.25
C LYS A 4 27.37 -9.56 -50.26
N PRO A 5 26.91 -10.71 -50.79
CA PRO A 5 25.49 -11.08 -50.74
C PRO A 5 25.17 -11.64 -49.34
N ALA A 6 24.17 -11.07 -48.66
CA ALA A 6 23.67 -11.61 -47.41
C ALA A 6 22.31 -12.29 -47.63
N SER A 7 22.29 -13.60 -47.45
CA SER A 7 21.13 -14.48 -47.30
C SER A 7 21.65 -15.73 -46.57
N PRO A 8 20.86 -16.53 -45.84
CA PRO A 8 19.57 -16.29 -45.19
C PRO A 8 19.62 -16.71 -43.70
N GLN A 9 18.90 -16.05 -42.80
CA GLN A 9 18.62 -16.63 -41.47
C GLN A 9 17.12 -16.64 -41.19
N SER A 10 16.58 -17.85 -41.29
CA SER A 10 15.42 -18.38 -40.56
C SER A 10 14.18 -17.49 -40.50
N PHE A 11 13.31 -17.64 -41.49
CA PHE A 11 11.87 -17.47 -41.28
C PHE A 11 11.35 -18.65 -40.43
N SER A 12 11.68 -18.62 -39.13
CA SER A 12 11.05 -19.49 -38.15
C SER A 12 9.80 -18.79 -37.60
N LYS A 13 8.64 -19.32 -37.99
CA LYS A 13 7.49 -19.58 -37.09
C LYS A 13 6.72 -18.35 -36.58
N LEU A 14 5.50 -18.17 -37.11
CA LEU A 14 4.36 -17.42 -36.53
C LEU A 14 4.62 -16.65 -35.21
N GLU A 15 4.78 -15.32 -35.27
CA GLU A 15 4.63 -14.46 -34.09
C GLU A 15 3.70 -13.27 -34.33
N LYS A 16 2.45 -13.44 -33.83
CA LYS A 16 1.65 -12.46 -33.07
C LYS A 16 1.85 -10.96 -33.40
N PHE A 17 0.99 -10.41 -34.27
CA PHE A 17 0.71 -8.96 -34.26
C PHE A 17 -0.01 -8.59 -32.96
N SER A 18 0.74 -8.20 -31.93
CA SER A 18 0.15 -7.61 -30.73
C SER A 18 -0.39 -6.21 -31.07
N MET A 19 -1.71 -6.04 -31.01
CA MET A 19 -2.39 -4.74 -31.17
C MET A 19 -2.05 -3.72 -30.07
N LEU A 20 -1.36 -4.18 -29.01
CA LEU A 20 -0.93 -3.39 -27.87
C LEU A 20 0.59 -3.28 -27.84
N ALA A 21 1.08 -2.06 -27.63
CA ALA A 21 2.47 -1.77 -27.33
C ALA A 21 2.57 -1.06 -25.97
N LEU A 22 3.50 -1.48 -25.11
CA LEU A 22 3.77 -0.79 -23.86
C LEU A 22 4.86 0.26 -24.11
N VAL A 23 4.57 1.52 -23.80
CA VAL A 23 5.51 2.64 -23.95
C VAL A 23 5.60 3.35 -22.60
N GLY A 24 6.77 3.28 -21.96
CA GLY A 24 6.92 3.74 -20.58
C GLY A 24 6.02 2.95 -19.63
N THR A 25 5.04 3.61 -19.02
CA THR A 25 4.07 3.02 -18.08
C THR A 25 2.69 2.78 -18.68
N HIS A 26 2.45 3.17 -19.93
CA HIS A 26 1.13 3.16 -20.54
C HIS A 26 1.06 2.31 -21.80
N TYR A 27 -0.05 1.61 -21.98
CA TYR A 27 -0.34 0.87 -23.19
C TYR A 27 -0.80 1.81 -24.32
N HIS A 28 -0.41 1.47 -25.54
CA HIS A 28 -0.78 2.15 -26.77
C HIS A 28 -1.43 1.14 -27.71
N PHE A 29 -2.50 1.55 -28.37
CA PHE A 29 -3.11 0.83 -29.48
C PHE A 29 -2.30 1.11 -30.75
N ARG A 30 -1.90 0.03 -31.44
CA ARG A 30 -1.19 0.10 -32.71
C ARG A 30 -1.95 -0.67 -33.76
N ARG A 31 -2.25 -0.03 -34.89
CA ARG A 31 -2.91 -0.66 -36.03
C ARG A 31 -2.32 -0.23 -37.36
N VAL A 32 -1.98 -1.19 -38.21
CA VAL A 32 -1.48 -0.93 -39.56
C VAL A 32 -2.61 -0.43 -40.46
N VAL A 33 -2.33 0.64 -41.21
CA VAL A 33 -3.21 1.18 -42.26
C VAL A 33 -2.99 0.37 -43.55
N PRO A 34 -4.06 -0.23 -44.13
CA PRO A 34 -3.96 -0.96 -45.40
C PRO A 34 -3.33 -0.14 -46.51
N VAL A 35 -2.49 -0.76 -47.35
CA VAL A 35 -1.68 -0.07 -48.38
C VAL A 35 -2.52 0.84 -49.27
N ALA A 36 -3.69 0.37 -49.72
CA ALA A 36 -4.60 1.13 -50.56
C ALA A 36 -5.16 2.40 -49.90
N LEU A 37 -5.21 2.46 -48.56
CA LEU A 37 -5.77 3.57 -47.80
C LEU A 37 -4.71 4.56 -47.30
N ARG A 38 -3.42 4.22 -47.40
CA ARG A 38 -2.32 5.10 -46.94
C ARG A 38 -2.30 6.47 -47.61
N PRO A 39 -2.61 6.63 -48.92
CA PRO A 39 -2.69 7.96 -49.55
C PRO A 39 -3.81 8.84 -48.97
N LEU A 40 -4.87 8.23 -48.45
CA LEU A 40 -6.02 8.94 -47.86
C LEU A 40 -5.71 9.43 -46.45
N PHE A 41 -5.07 8.61 -45.61
CA PHE A 41 -4.76 8.97 -44.23
C PHE A 41 -3.39 9.65 -44.05
N GLY A 42 -2.49 9.55 -45.04
CA GLY A 42 -1.11 10.06 -44.95
C GLY A 42 -0.23 9.33 -43.91
N LYS A 43 -0.70 8.19 -43.38
CA LYS A 43 -0.04 7.43 -42.31
C LYS A 43 0.01 5.94 -42.66
N THR A 44 1.08 5.28 -42.22
CA THR A 44 1.26 3.83 -42.37
C THR A 44 0.61 3.04 -41.24
N GLU A 45 0.48 3.66 -40.06
CA GLU A 45 -0.05 3.06 -38.85
C GLU A 45 -0.80 4.11 -38.02
N PHE A 46 -1.83 3.68 -37.32
CA PHE A 46 -2.48 4.43 -36.25
C PHE A 46 -1.85 4.04 -34.92
N TRP A 47 -1.51 5.06 -34.15
CA TRP A 47 -0.90 4.93 -32.84
C TRP A 47 -1.65 5.83 -31.87
N ILE A 48 -2.37 5.21 -30.93
CA ILE A 48 -3.27 5.92 -30.00
C ILE A 48 -2.90 5.51 -28.58
N SER A 49 -2.60 6.47 -27.71
CA SER A 49 -2.34 6.21 -26.30
C SER A 49 -3.64 5.82 -25.60
N LEU A 50 -3.58 4.79 -24.76
CA LEU A 50 -4.71 4.38 -23.92
C LEU A 50 -4.62 4.96 -22.50
N LYS A 51 -3.52 5.65 -22.17
CA LYS A 51 -3.23 6.24 -20.84
C LYS A 51 -3.48 5.30 -19.64
N THR A 52 -3.45 3.99 -19.85
CA THR A 52 -3.60 2.99 -18.77
C THR A 52 -2.39 2.06 -18.71
N GLY A 53 -1.92 1.77 -17.50
CA GLY A 53 -0.92 0.73 -17.22
C GLY A 53 -1.55 -0.65 -16.96
N ASN A 54 -2.89 -0.74 -16.91
CA ASN A 54 -3.60 -1.98 -16.68
C ASN A 54 -3.81 -2.72 -18.01
N LYS A 55 -3.25 -3.92 -18.11
CA LYS A 55 -3.30 -4.74 -19.34
C LYS A 55 -4.72 -5.16 -19.73
N SER A 56 -5.60 -5.39 -18.77
CA SER A 56 -6.97 -5.85 -19.04
C SER A 56 -7.82 -4.71 -19.60
N GLU A 57 -7.76 -3.55 -18.96
CA GLU A 57 -8.39 -2.31 -19.43
C GLU A 57 -7.86 -1.91 -20.81
N ALA A 58 -6.54 -1.91 -20.98
CA ALA A 58 -5.90 -1.64 -22.27
C ALA A 58 -6.42 -2.56 -23.39
N ARG A 59 -6.65 -3.85 -23.09
CA ARG A 59 -7.17 -4.81 -24.07
C ARG A 59 -8.60 -4.47 -24.48
N LEU A 60 -9.46 -4.11 -23.53
CA LEU A 60 -10.84 -3.72 -23.82
C LEU A 60 -10.88 -2.46 -24.70
N SER A 61 -10.14 -1.42 -24.32
CA SER A 61 -10.05 -0.18 -25.12
C SER A 61 -9.46 -0.44 -26.51
N ALA A 62 -8.42 -1.27 -26.62
CA ALA A 62 -7.85 -1.66 -27.91
C ALA A 62 -8.84 -2.42 -28.80
N MET A 63 -9.67 -3.29 -28.24
CA MET A 63 -10.73 -3.99 -28.99
C MET A 63 -11.79 -3.02 -29.51
N ALA A 64 -12.22 -2.06 -28.68
CA ALA A 64 -13.16 -1.02 -29.10
C ALA A 64 -12.58 -0.14 -30.22
N LEU A 65 -11.34 0.33 -30.07
CA LEU A 65 -10.62 1.09 -31.12
C LEU A 65 -10.43 0.25 -32.38
N HIS A 66 -10.18 -1.06 -32.25
CA HIS A 66 -10.11 -1.96 -33.39
C HIS A 66 -11.45 -2.05 -34.13
N ALA A 67 -12.58 -2.15 -33.44
CA ALA A 67 -13.89 -2.14 -34.09
C ALA A 67 -14.15 -0.81 -34.83
N GLN A 68 -13.87 0.32 -34.19
CA GLN A 68 -14.07 1.66 -34.76
C GLN A 68 -13.18 1.90 -35.99
N THR A 69 -11.89 1.62 -35.88
CA THR A 69 -10.95 1.76 -37.01
C THR A 69 -11.24 0.75 -38.13
N SER A 70 -11.86 -0.40 -37.84
CA SER A 70 -12.33 -1.34 -38.87
C SER A 70 -13.52 -0.77 -39.64
N ALA A 71 -14.45 -0.11 -38.94
CA ALA A 71 -15.56 0.59 -39.58
C ALA A 71 -15.04 1.74 -40.47
N LEU A 72 -14.13 2.57 -39.96
CA LEU A 72 -13.47 3.63 -40.72
C LEU A 72 -12.82 3.11 -42.00
N PHE A 73 -12.07 1.99 -41.93
CA PHE A 73 -11.46 1.39 -43.13
C PHE A 73 -12.48 0.86 -44.15
N ARG A 74 -13.67 0.42 -43.71
CA ARG A 74 -14.74 0.04 -44.64
C ARG A 74 -15.29 1.27 -45.36
N THR A 75 -15.60 2.33 -44.61
CA THR A 75 -16.05 3.62 -45.16
C THR A 75 -15.03 4.21 -46.13
N ALA A 76 -13.73 4.14 -45.80
CA ALA A 76 -12.66 4.64 -46.67
C ALA A 76 -12.49 3.83 -47.97
N ARG A 77 -12.91 2.56 -48.01
CA ARG A 77 -12.89 1.75 -49.25
C ARG A 77 -14.07 2.08 -50.16
N THR A 78 -15.24 2.34 -49.58
CA THR A 78 -16.46 2.66 -50.34
C THR A 78 -16.60 4.15 -50.63
N MET A 79 -15.80 5.01 -49.97
CA MET A 79 -15.88 6.48 -50.03
C MET A 79 -17.33 7.00 -49.89
N THR A 80 -18.13 6.27 -49.13
CA THR A 80 -19.58 6.51 -48.98
C THR A 80 -19.91 6.38 -47.51
N ASP A 81 -20.66 7.34 -46.97
CA ASP A 81 -21.14 7.27 -45.60
C ASP A 81 -22.13 6.11 -45.45
N PRO A 82 -21.88 5.11 -44.58
CA PRO A 82 -22.84 4.05 -44.32
C PRO A 82 -24.18 4.55 -43.75
N ALA A 83 -24.24 5.75 -43.17
CA ALA A 83 -25.46 6.33 -42.60
C ALA A 83 -26.24 7.25 -43.55
N GLN A 84 -25.54 7.96 -44.45
CA GLN A 84 -26.14 9.04 -45.27
C GLN A 84 -26.04 8.82 -46.79
N SER A 85 -25.40 7.73 -47.24
CA SER A 85 -25.17 7.43 -48.67
C SER A 85 -24.57 8.60 -49.46
N LYS A 86 -23.85 9.49 -48.76
CA LYS A 86 -23.20 10.68 -49.32
C LYS A 86 -21.77 10.33 -49.73
N PRO A 87 -21.28 10.82 -50.88
CA PRO A 87 -19.86 10.70 -51.23
C PRO A 87 -19.00 11.44 -50.20
N LEU A 88 -18.01 10.73 -49.66
CA LEU A 88 -17.05 11.28 -48.70
C LEU A 88 -15.81 11.82 -49.40
N THR A 89 -15.31 12.93 -48.88
CA THR A 89 -13.99 13.47 -49.22
C THR A 89 -12.91 12.90 -48.30
N LYS A 90 -11.65 13.15 -48.65
CA LYS A 90 -10.51 12.81 -47.79
C LYS A 90 -10.59 13.50 -46.43
N ASP A 91 -11.02 14.77 -46.40
CA ASP A 91 -11.09 15.56 -45.18
C ASP A 91 -12.17 15.02 -44.23
N ASP A 92 -13.29 14.52 -44.78
CA ASP A 92 -14.32 13.84 -43.99
C ASP A 92 -13.77 12.57 -43.31
N LEU A 93 -12.92 11.80 -43.99
CA LEU A 93 -12.28 10.61 -43.39
C LEU A 93 -11.27 10.96 -42.29
N LEU A 94 -10.57 12.08 -42.43
CA LEU A 94 -9.68 12.60 -41.39
C LEU A 94 -10.48 13.08 -40.18
N ALA A 95 -11.59 13.80 -40.41
CA ALA A 95 -12.50 14.22 -39.35
C ALA A 95 -13.09 13.02 -38.58
N LEU A 96 -13.48 11.95 -39.28
CA LEU A 96 -13.93 10.71 -38.63
C LEU A 96 -12.84 10.04 -37.79
N TYR A 97 -11.59 10.10 -38.23
CA TYR A 97 -10.46 9.57 -37.46
C TYR A 97 -10.17 10.45 -36.22
N GLU A 98 -10.22 11.76 -36.36
CA GLU A 98 -10.08 12.71 -35.24
C GLU A 98 -11.19 12.52 -34.21
N ASP A 99 -12.44 12.28 -34.65
CA ASP A 99 -13.56 11.98 -33.77
C ASP A 99 -13.39 10.67 -32.99
N ILE A 100 -12.71 9.66 -33.57
CA ILE A 100 -12.33 8.44 -32.82
C ILE A 100 -11.32 8.77 -31.72
N ILE A 101 -10.32 9.60 -32.01
CA ILE A 101 -9.32 10.01 -31.01
C ILE A 101 -9.99 10.80 -29.88
N LYS A 102 -10.81 11.78 -30.23
CA LYS A 102 -11.51 12.63 -29.27
C LYS A 102 -12.40 11.82 -28.33
N ARG A 103 -13.22 10.90 -28.88
CA ARG A 103 -14.05 9.99 -28.05
C ARG A 103 -13.21 9.11 -27.13
N GLN A 104 -12.03 8.67 -27.57
CA GLN A 104 -11.12 7.91 -26.71
C GLN A 104 -10.55 8.75 -25.57
N GLU A 105 -10.23 10.02 -25.82
CA GLU A 105 -9.78 10.96 -24.78
C GLU A 105 -10.90 11.24 -23.78
N GLU A 106 -12.13 11.48 -24.23
CA GLU A 106 -13.32 11.65 -23.38
C GLU A 106 -13.56 10.43 -22.47
N VAL A 107 -13.44 9.21 -23.02
CA VAL A 107 -13.56 7.96 -22.23
C VAL A 107 -12.48 7.88 -21.15
N ILE A 108 -11.24 8.27 -21.47
CA ILE A 108 -10.15 8.29 -20.48
C ILE A 108 -10.48 9.30 -19.36
N GLU A 109 -10.87 10.53 -19.70
CA GLU A 109 -11.21 11.57 -18.73
C GLU A 109 -12.37 11.16 -17.80
N ILE A 110 -13.42 10.57 -18.37
CA ILE A 110 -14.56 10.05 -17.58
C ILE A 110 -14.09 8.95 -16.63
N THR A 111 -13.24 8.03 -17.11
CA THR A 111 -12.74 6.92 -16.30
C THR A 111 -11.88 7.42 -15.13
N GLU A 112 -10.96 8.36 -15.39
CA GLU A 112 -10.13 8.99 -14.37
C GLU A 112 -10.97 9.76 -13.34
N ARG A 113 -11.98 10.51 -13.81
CA ARG A 113 -12.92 11.23 -12.94
C ARG A 113 -13.71 10.27 -12.05
N ASN A 114 -14.27 9.21 -12.61
CA ASN A 114 -15.03 8.21 -11.86
C ASN A 114 -14.15 7.51 -10.81
N ALA A 115 -12.91 7.17 -11.15
CA ALA A 115 -11.95 6.60 -10.19
C ALA A 115 -11.64 7.58 -9.04
N ALA A 116 -11.49 8.87 -9.33
CA ALA A 116 -11.26 9.89 -8.32
C ALA A 116 -12.49 10.10 -7.41
N GLU A 117 -13.69 10.07 -7.97
CA GLU A 117 -14.95 10.15 -7.21
C GLU A 117 -15.15 8.91 -6.32
N GLN A 118 -14.86 7.71 -6.84
CA GLN A 118 -14.93 6.47 -6.07
C GLN A 118 -13.96 6.49 -4.87
N LEU A 119 -12.74 6.97 -5.05
CA LEU A 119 -11.77 7.11 -3.96
C LEU A 119 -12.27 8.09 -2.87
N LYS A 120 -13.00 9.15 -3.25
CA LYS A 120 -13.62 10.07 -2.27
C LYS A 120 -14.71 9.36 -1.48
N VAL A 121 -15.58 8.62 -2.16
CA VAL A 121 -16.66 7.84 -1.52
C VAL A 121 -16.06 6.83 -0.53
N GLU A 122 -15.06 6.05 -0.94
CA GLU A 122 -14.39 5.07 -0.06
C GLU A 122 -13.81 5.72 1.20
N ARG A 123 -13.20 6.91 1.09
CA ARG A 123 -12.68 7.66 2.23
C ARG A 123 -13.80 8.11 3.18
N TYR A 124 -14.91 8.60 2.64
CA TYR A 124 -16.06 8.98 3.45
C TYR A 124 -16.69 7.78 4.15
N THR A 125 -16.87 6.67 3.44
CA THR A 125 -17.37 5.43 4.03
C THR A 125 -16.47 4.95 5.16
N ALA A 126 -15.15 4.90 4.95
CA ALA A 126 -14.20 4.51 5.99
C ALA A 126 -14.24 5.45 7.22
N SER A 127 -14.41 6.75 7.00
CA SER A 127 -14.59 7.71 8.09
C SER A 127 -15.89 7.49 8.84
N MET A 128 -16.98 7.20 8.12
CA MET A 128 -18.29 6.98 8.72
C MET A 128 -18.31 5.69 9.54
N THR A 129 -17.71 4.61 9.05
CA THR A 129 -17.56 3.35 9.80
C THR A 129 -16.79 3.58 11.11
N ARG A 130 -15.71 4.37 11.09
CA ARG A 130 -14.97 4.73 12.32
C ARG A 130 -15.84 5.50 13.30
N TYR A 131 -16.69 6.41 12.81
CA TYR A 131 -17.60 7.16 13.65
C TYR A 131 -18.67 6.26 14.29
N GLU A 132 -19.22 5.32 13.54
CA GLU A 132 -20.15 4.32 14.07
C GLU A 132 -19.50 3.44 15.16
N ASP A 133 -18.25 3.03 14.97
CA ASP A 133 -17.53 2.25 15.98
C ASP A 133 -17.21 3.08 17.24
N LEU A 134 -16.94 4.38 17.09
CA LEU A 134 -16.83 5.29 18.23
C LEU A 134 -18.14 5.43 18.99
N LEU A 135 -19.29 5.49 18.29
CA LEU A 135 -20.59 5.51 18.93
C LEU A 135 -20.87 4.22 19.72
N LYS A 136 -20.57 3.05 19.14
CA LYS A 136 -20.68 1.76 19.85
C LYS A 136 -19.80 1.72 21.10
N THR A 137 -18.55 2.18 20.96
CA THR A 137 -17.60 2.24 22.08
C THR A 137 -18.10 3.19 23.17
N ARG A 138 -18.63 4.36 22.80
CA ARG A 138 -19.22 5.31 23.75
C ARG A 138 -20.39 4.68 24.52
N VAL A 139 -21.30 4.03 23.83
CA VAL A 139 -22.45 3.34 24.46
C VAL A 139 -21.96 2.26 25.43
N PHE A 140 -20.99 1.44 25.03
CA PHE A 140 -20.39 0.43 25.88
C PHE A 140 -19.73 1.03 27.12
N LEU A 141 -18.95 2.11 26.98
CA LEU A 141 -18.29 2.77 28.10
C LEU A 141 -19.30 3.30 29.10
N THR A 142 -20.36 3.99 28.63
CA THR A 142 -21.43 4.49 29.51
C THR A 142 -22.10 3.37 30.30
N TYR A 143 -22.45 2.27 29.62
CA TYR A 143 -23.05 1.10 30.27
C TYR A 143 -22.10 0.47 31.29
N SER A 144 -20.83 0.31 30.93
CA SER A 144 -19.80 -0.29 31.79
C SER A 144 -19.54 0.56 33.04
N THR A 145 -19.46 1.88 32.91
CA THR A 145 -19.29 2.79 34.05
C THR A 145 -20.44 2.68 35.03
N ASP A 146 -21.68 2.66 34.53
CA ASP A 146 -22.90 2.57 35.35
C ASP A 146 -23.02 1.19 36.03
N ALA A 147 -22.63 0.12 35.36
CA ALA A 147 -22.55 -1.22 35.94
C ALA A 147 -21.48 -1.32 37.05
N LEU A 148 -20.30 -0.75 36.83
CA LEU A 148 -19.22 -0.74 37.82
C LEU A 148 -19.56 0.11 39.05
N GLU A 149 -20.22 1.24 38.86
CA GLU A 149 -20.71 2.08 39.96
C GLU A 149 -21.69 1.31 40.84
N ARG A 150 -22.67 0.61 40.23
CA ARG A 150 -23.60 -0.26 40.94
C ARG A 150 -22.91 -1.37 41.72
N LEU A 151 -21.94 -2.05 41.09
CA LEU A 151 -21.14 -3.09 41.76
C LEU A 151 -20.39 -2.52 42.96
N ASN A 152 -19.76 -1.35 42.82
CA ASN A 152 -19.02 -0.70 43.88
C ASN A 152 -19.93 -0.33 45.06
N GLN A 153 -21.10 0.26 44.79
CA GLN A 153 -22.09 0.55 45.83
C GLN A 153 -22.52 -0.71 46.57
N HIS A 154 -22.75 -1.81 45.84
CA HIS A 154 -23.15 -3.08 46.45
C HIS A 154 -22.04 -3.66 47.36
N ILE A 155 -20.78 -3.59 46.94
CA ILE A 155 -19.63 -4.01 47.78
C ILE A 155 -19.55 -3.16 49.06
N ILE A 156 -19.81 -1.85 48.96
CA ILE A 156 -19.83 -0.94 50.12
C ILE A 156 -20.95 -1.34 51.08
N THR A 157 -22.17 -1.58 50.58
CA THR A 157 -23.31 -2.02 51.40
C THR A 157 -23.02 -3.35 52.10
N LEU A 158 -22.52 -4.35 51.36
CA LEU A 158 -22.12 -5.65 51.92
C LEU A 158 -21.11 -5.52 53.06
N ARG A 159 -20.10 -4.66 52.87
CA ARG A 159 -19.09 -4.41 53.90
C ARG A 159 -19.71 -3.79 55.15
N GLN A 160 -20.64 -2.85 54.98
CA GLN A 160 -21.35 -2.20 56.08
C GLN A 160 -22.25 -3.19 56.84
N ASP A 161 -22.95 -4.08 56.15
CA ASP A 161 -23.78 -5.11 56.76
C ASP A 161 -22.93 -6.15 57.53
N MET A 162 -21.74 -6.50 57.03
CA MET A 162 -20.78 -7.33 57.76
C MET A 162 -20.28 -6.66 59.05
N ILE A 163 -19.99 -5.36 59.00
CA ILE A 163 -19.52 -4.60 60.18
C ILE A 163 -20.63 -4.46 61.22
N THR A 164 -21.88 -4.27 60.78
CA THR A 164 -23.02 -4.03 61.67
C THR A 164 -23.67 -5.31 62.22
N GLY A 165 -23.20 -6.50 61.81
CA GLY A 165 -23.59 -7.77 62.42
C GLY A 165 -25.05 -8.16 62.20
N LYS A 166 -25.71 -7.65 61.13
CA LYS A 166 -27.06 -8.12 60.77
C LYS A 166 -26.99 -9.59 60.36
N MET A 167 -27.55 -10.47 61.19
CA MET A 167 -27.58 -11.92 60.94
C MET A 167 -28.28 -12.25 59.62
N GLN A 168 -27.71 -13.21 58.88
CA GLN A 168 -28.23 -13.70 57.62
C GLN A 168 -29.56 -14.46 57.83
N ASP A 169 -30.67 -13.82 57.51
CA ASP A 169 -31.96 -14.50 57.32
C ASP A 169 -32.01 -15.22 55.96
N LYS A 170 -32.80 -16.29 55.86
CA LYS A 170 -33.08 -17.07 54.64
C LYS A 170 -33.58 -16.19 53.48
N ALA A 171 -34.31 -15.11 53.78
CA ALA A 171 -34.70 -14.10 52.81
C ALA A 171 -33.51 -13.29 52.26
N SER A 172 -32.48 -13.05 53.07
CA SER A 172 -31.23 -12.40 52.67
C SER A 172 -30.40 -13.29 51.73
N LEU A 173 -30.43 -14.61 51.93
CA LEU A 173 -29.78 -15.56 51.02
C LEU A 173 -30.46 -15.59 49.65
N ALA A 174 -31.80 -15.60 49.61
CA ALA A 174 -32.57 -15.56 48.37
C ALA A 174 -32.30 -14.27 47.56
N SER A 175 -32.29 -13.11 48.23
CA SER A 175 -31.93 -11.82 47.63
C SER A 175 -30.51 -11.82 47.05
N LYS A 176 -29.54 -12.47 47.71
CA LYS A 176 -28.17 -12.61 47.20
C LYS A 176 -28.10 -13.49 45.96
N THR A 177 -28.89 -14.55 45.86
CA THR A 177 -28.93 -15.41 44.66
C THR A 177 -29.51 -14.66 43.45
N GLU A 178 -30.60 -13.92 43.62
CA GLU A 178 -31.13 -13.07 42.54
C GLU A 178 -30.13 -12.00 42.10
N GLU A 179 -29.33 -11.48 43.03
CA GLU A 179 -28.35 -10.45 42.74
C GLU A 179 -27.11 -10.99 42.01
N ILE A 180 -26.67 -12.21 42.32
CA ILE A 180 -25.67 -12.94 41.53
C ILE A 180 -26.17 -13.16 40.11
N GLU A 181 -27.45 -13.53 39.94
CA GLU A 181 -28.05 -13.76 38.63
C GLU A 181 -28.14 -12.46 37.81
N ARG A 182 -28.51 -11.34 38.44
CA ARG A 182 -28.50 -10.01 37.80
C ARG A 182 -27.09 -9.55 37.42
N LEU A 183 -26.09 -9.80 38.26
CA LEU A 183 -24.68 -9.48 37.97
C LEU A 183 -24.15 -10.35 36.82
N HIS A 184 -24.54 -11.62 36.78
CA HIS A 184 -24.23 -12.52 35.67
C HIS A 184 -24.83 -12.01 34.36
N ASP A 185 -26.12 -11.65 34.33
CA ASP A 185 -26.78 -11.08 33.16
C ASP A 185 -26.15 -9.77 32.68
N THR A 186 -25.70 -8.95 33.63
CA THR A 186 -24.98 -7.71 33.33
C THR A 186 -23.64 -8.00 32.67
N LEU A 187 -22.88 -8.97 33.18
CA LEU A 187 -21.63 -9.45 32.57
C LEU A 187 -21.87 -10.03 31.17
N VAL A 188 -22.88 -10.89 31.00
CA VAL A 188 -23.23 -11.47 29.70
C VAL A 188 -23.59 -10.36 28.70
N LYS A 189 -24.41 -9.37 29.10
CA LYS A 189 -24.71 -8.21 28.25
C LYS A 189 -23.49 -7.36 27.94
N MET A 190 -22.56 -7.15 28.88
CA MET A 190 -21.28 -6.48 28.60
C MET A 190 -20.47 -7.22 27.55
N PHE A 191 -20.41 -8.55 27.60
CA PHE A 191 -19.69 -9.36 26.60
C PHE A 191 -20.40 -9.39 25.23
N GLN A 192 -21.73 -9.29 25.20
CA GLN A 192 -22.52 -9.27 23.96
C GLN A 192 -22.58 -7.89 23.30
N THR A 193 -22.56 -6.81 24.09
CA THR A 193 -22.63 -5.42 23.61
C THR A 193 -21.25 -4.75 23.51
N GLY A 194 -20.23 -5.38 24.11
CA GLY A 194 -18.86 -4.97 23.95
C GLY A 194 -18.52 -4.88 22.47
N PRO A 195 -17.78 -3.84 22.04
CA PRO A 195 -17.25 -3.85 20.70
C PRO A 195 -16.51 -5.18 20.55
N VAL A 196 -16.74 -5.92 19.46
CA VAL A 196 -15.75 -6.87 18.99
C VAL A 196 -14.50 -6.02 18.95
N LEU A 197 -13.58 -6.26 19.88
CA LEU A 197 -12.25 -5.69 19.79
C LEU A 197 -11.83 -6.14 18.41
N SER A 198 -11.87 -5.22 17.46
CA SER A 198 -11.36 -5.43 16.12
C SER A 198 -9.86 -5.49 16.37
N LEU A 199 -9.44 -6.66 16.84
CA LEU A 199 -8.07 -7.08 16.93
C LEU A 199 -7.66 -6.96 15.48
N ALA A 200 -6.97 -5.87 15.17
CA ALA A 200 -6.10 -5.83 14.01
C ALA A 200 -5.38 -7.19 14.01
N PRO A 201 -5.40 -7.94 12.89
CA PRO A 201 -4.91 -9.31 12.88
C PRO A 201 -3.47 -9.32 13.43
N GLY A 202 -3.30 -9.84 14.65
CA GLY A 202 -2.03 -9.81 15.40
C GLY A 202 -2.08 -9.38 16.87
N ALA A 203 -3.22 -8.93 17.42
CA ALA A 203 -3.30 -8.66 18.86
C ALA A 203 -3.68 -9.93 19.64
N VAL A 204 -2.70 -10.50 20.34
CA VAL A 204 -2.91 -11.56 21.34
C VAL A 204 -3.47 -10.89 22.61
N PRO A 205 -4.55 -11.40 23.24
CA PRO A 205 -5.02 -10.85 24.51
C PRO A 205 -3.98 -11.13 25.61
N PRO A 206 -3.65 -10.16 26.48
CA PRO A 206 -2.77 -10.42 27.60
C PRO A 206 -3.50 -11.31 28.60
N SER A 207 -3.01 -12.54 28.78
CA SER A 207 -3.39 -13.38 29.92
C SER A 207 -3.05 -12.64 31.21
N HIS A 208 -4.08 -12.27 31.98
CA HIS A 208 -3.91 -11.82 33.36
C HIS A 208 -3.42 -12.99 34.21
N GLN A 209 -2.09 -13.11 34.37
CA GLN A 209 -1.53 -13.75 35.55
C GLN A 209 -1.41 -12.70 36.65
N LEU A 210 -2.18 -12.87 37.72
CA LEU A 210 -1.90 -12.22 38.99
C LEU A 210 -0.50 -12.63 39.44
N ALA A 211 0.47 -11.74 39.31
CA ALA A 211 1.78 -11.87 39.92
C ALA A 211 1.83 -10.98 41.17
N SER A 212 1.87 -11.63 42.33
CA SER A 212 2.18 -11.03 43.63
C SER A 212 3.57 -10.38 43.59
N SER A 213 3.63 -9.15 44.08
CA SER A 213 4.86 -8.39 44.26
C SER A 213 5.72 -9.01 45.36
N THR A 214 6.94 -9.42 45.01
CA THR A 214 8.05 -9.61 45.95
C THR A 214 9.31 -9.01 45.31
N PRO A 215 10.08 -8.16 46.00
CA PRO A 215 11.18 -7.44 45.37
C PRO A 215 12.49 -8.23 45.49
N SER A 216 13.12 -8.52 44.34
CA SER A 216 14.59 -8.67 44.08
C SER A 216 14.87 -9.77 43.05
N PRO A 217 16.05 -9.79 42.42
CA PRO A 217 16.83 -8.72 41.82
C PRO A 217 16.96 -8.95 40.29
N ILE A 218 17.22 -7.88 39.55
CA ILE A 218 17.40 -7.84 38.09
C ILE A 218 18.31 -8.97 37.59
N PRO A 219 17.87 -9.77 36.59
CA PRO A 219 18.75 -10.39 35.61
C PRO A 219 18.48 -9.81 34.23
N ALA A 220 19.56 -9.52 33.50
CA ALA A 220 19.59 -8.81 32.24
C ALA A 220 18.69 -9.42 31.14
N VAL A 221 17.98 -8.54 30.43
CA VAL A 221 17.16 -8.84 29.26
C VAL A 221 18.03 -9.45 28.14
N PRO A 222 17.57 -10.50 27.42
CA PRO A 222 18.25 -10.97 26.22
C PRO A 222 18.19 -9.86 25.15
N SER A 223 19.32 -9.23 24.88
CA SER A 223 19.46 -8.18 23.88
C SER A 223 19.19 -8.75 22.48
N SER A 224 18.17 -8.25 21.79
CA SER A 224 17.94 -8.58 20.38
C SER A 224 19.18 -8.18 19.56
N PRO A 225 19.57 -8.96 18.53
CA PRO A 225 20.75 -8.66 17.73
C PRO A 225 20.65 -7.25 17.15
N ARG A 226 21.80 -6.60 17.00
CA ARG A 226 21.86 -5.28 16.36
C ARG A 226 21.53 -5.39 14.87
N LEU A 227 21.12 -4.29 14.24
CA LEU A 227 20.76 -4.29 12.82
C LEU A 227 21.88 -4.83 11.92
N THR A 228 23.13 -4.50 12.24
CA THR A 228 24.30 -4.98 11.50
C THR A 228 24.51 -6.49 11.65
N GLU A 229 24.31 -7.03 12.85
CA GLU A 229 24.36 -8.48 13.12
C GLU A 229 23.20 -9.20 12.45
N ALA A 230 22.00 -8.62 12.51
CA ALA A 230 20.80 -9.14 11.86
C ALA A 230 20.95 -9.20 10.34
N LEU A 231 21.63 -8.22 9.73
CA LEU A 231 22.01 -8.26 8.32
C LEU A 231 22.97 -9.44 8.04
N GLN A 232 24.00 -9.65 8.86
CA GLN A 232 24.92 -10.78 8.67
C GLN A 232 24.18 -12.11 8.78
N LEU A 233 23.32 -12.28 9.78
CA LEU A 233 22.49 -13.47 9.96
C LEU A 233 21.60 -13.72 8.73
N ALA A 234 21.00 -12.67 8.16
CA ALA A 234 20.17 -12.76 6.96
C ALA A 234 20.98 -13.04 5.67
N LEU A 235 22.20 -12.49 5.56
CA LEU A 235 23.10 -12.72 4.43
C LEU A 235 23.65 -14.16 4.40
N LEU A 236 23.92 -14.73 5.58
CA LEU A 236 24.30 -16.14 5.75
C LEU A 236 23.15 -17.11 5.41
N ALA A 237 21.90 -16.66 5.55
CA ALA A 237 20.70 -17.44 5.26
C ALA A 237 20.42 -17.65 3.76
N ASP A 238 20.70 -16.62 2.96
CA ASP A 238 20.25 -16.51 1.58
C ASP A 238 21.42 -16.77 0.62
N SER A 239 21.77 -18.04 0.41
CA SER A 239 22.75 -18.41 -0.63
C SER A 239 22.22 -18.20 -2.06
N GLN A 240 20.89 -18.09 -2.22
CA GLN A 240 20.20 -17.98 -3.51
C GLN A 240 20.09 -16.55 -4.07
N LYS A 241 20.40 -15.50 -3.28
CA LYS A 241 20.36 -14.11 -3.76
C LYS A 241 21.68 -13.68 -4.38
N SER A 242 21.61 -12.93 -5.49
CA SER A 242 22.79 -12.39 -6.17
C SER A 242 23.62 -11.47 -5.27
N ASP A 243 24.94 -11.50 -5.45
CA ASP A 243 25.87 -10.65 -4.69
C ASP A 243 25.59 -9.15 -4.83
N ALA A 244 25.04 -8.74 -5.98
CA ALA A 244 24.58 -7.38 -6.22
C ALA A 244 23.47 -6.99 -5.23
N THR A 245 22.47 -7.85 -5.04
CA THR A 245 21.34 -7.60 -4.12
C THR A 245 21.83 -7.50 -2.67
N LYS A 246 22.78 -8.36 -2.28
CA LYS A 246 23.40 -8.36 -0.95
C LYS A 246 24.12 -7.04 -0.66
N LYS A 247 24.94 -6.57 -1.60
CA LYS A 247 25.68 -5.29 -1.49
C LYS A 247 24.75 -4.10 -1.38
N GLU A 248 23.65 -4.07 -2.13
CA GLU A 248 22.70 -2.97 -2.10
C GLU A 248 21.86 -2.94 -0.80
N THR A 249 21.49 -4.10 -0.26
CA THR A 249 20.86 -4.17 1.07
C THR A 249 21.84 -3.73 2.15
N ALA A 250 23.10 -4.15 2.08
CA ALA A 250 24.15 -3.71 3.01
C ALA A 250 24.37 -2.18 2.98
N ARG A 251 24.38 -1.57 1.79
CA ARG A 251 24.42 -0.10 1.65
C ARG A 251 23.23 0.59 2.31
N THR A 252 22.04 0.00 2.19
CA THR A 252 20.83 0.55 2.82
C THR A 252 20.91 0.47 4.34
N VAL A 253 21.44 -0.63 4.89
CA VAL A 253 21.67 -0.78 6.33
C VAL A 253 22.75 0.18 6.82
N ALA A 254 23.86 0.33 6.09
CA ALA A 254 24.91 1.28 6.44
C ALA A 254 24.38 2.71 6.53
N LEU A 255 23.55 3.12 5.56
CA LEU A 255 22.88 4.42 5.58
C LEU A 255 22.00 4.61 6.82
N PHE A 256 21.24 3.58 7.20
CA PHE A 256 20.42 3.62 8.41
C PHE A 256 21.27 3.73 9.68
N VAL A 257 22.33 2.94 9.78
CA VAL A 257 23.25 2.95 10.94
C VAL A 257 23.95 4.31 11.05
N GLN A 258 24.30 4.93 9.93
CA GLN A 258 24.91 6.27 9.92
C GLN A 258 23.93 7.35 10.42
N ALA A 259 22.62 7.19 10.14
CA ALA A 259 21.59 8.13 10.55
C ALA A 259 21.10 7.96 12.00
N PHE A 260 20.89 6.72 12.42
CA PHE A 260 20.17 6.38 13.66
C PHE A 260 21.03 5.58 14.67
N GLY A 261 22.27 5.25 14.30
CA GLY A 261 23.12 4.32 15.04
C GLY A 261 22.74 2.85 14.78
N ASP A 262 23.62 1.95 15.23
CA ASP A 262 23.40 0.51 15.15
C ASP A 262 22.45 0.04 16.27
N LYS A 263 21.15 0.21 16.03
CA LYS A 263 20.09 -0.10 16.99
C LYS A 263 19.78 -1.60 17.05
N PRO A 264 19.36 -2.12 18.21
CA PRO A 264 18.73 -3.44 18.32
C PRO A 264 17.49 -3.53 17.42
N VAL A 265 17.28 -4.69 16.80
CA VAL A 265 16.15 -4.89 15.86
C VAL A 265 14.79 -4.59 16.50
N GLN A 266 14.62 -4.86 17.79
CA GLN A 266 13.36 -4.60 18.51
C GLN A 266 13.07 -3.12 18.75
N GLU A 267 14.09 -2.26 18.79
CA GLU A 267 13.93 -0.81 18.97
C GLU A 267 13.52 -0.09 17.67
N ILE A 268 13.65 -0.76 16.53
CA ILE A 268 13.32 -0.20 15.22
C ILE A 268 11.82 -0.36 14.99
N THR A 269 11.07 0.60 15.51
CA THR A 269 9.60 0.66 15.38
C THR A 269 9.16 1.38 14.10
N GLY A 270 7.85 1.37 13.82
CA GLY A 270 7.28 2.11 12.70
C GLY A 270 7.53 3.63 12.76
N ARG A 271 7.80 4.19 13.95
CA ARG A 271 8.20 5.59 14.11
C ARG A 271 9.58 5.83 13.51
N VAL A 272 10.56 5.00 13.88
CA VAL A 272 11.94 5.07 13.34
C VAL A 272 11.94 4.84 11.83
N ALA A 273 11.06 3.97 11.33
CA ALA A 273 10.88 3.79 9.90
C ALA A 273 10.34 5.05 9.18
N GLY A 274 9.44 5.80 9.83
CA GLY A 274 8.96 7.09 9.34
C GLY A 274 10.05 8.16 9.35
N GLU A 275 10.79 8.28 10.44
CA GLU A 275 11.91 9.24 10.57
C GLU A 275 12.99 8.98 9.51
N PHE A 276 13.30 7.70 9.21
CA PHE A 276 14.22 7.35 8.13
C PHE A 276 13.66 7.65 6.73
N ARG A 277 12.33 7.55 6.53
CA ARG A 277 11.70 7.97 5.26
C ARG A 277 11.91 9.45 5.02
N ASP A 278 11.63 10.25 6.02
CA ASP A 278 11.66 11.71 5.88
C ASP A 278 13.11 12.18 5.68
N LEU A 279 14.08 11.55 6.38
CA LEU A 279 15.52 11.74 6.12
C LEU A 279 15.93 11.35 4.70
N LEU A 280 15.42 10.24 4.17
CA LEU A 280 15.72 9.83 2.80
C LEU A 280 15.20 10.84 1.76
N PHE A 281 14.07 11.51 2.01
CA PHE A 281 13.56 12.55 1.12
C PHE A 281 14.31 13.88 1.23
N SER A 282 14.99 14.14 2.36
CA SER A 282 15.81 15.33 2.54
C SER A 282 17.26 15.16 2.08
N LEU A 283 17.72 13.92 1.84
CA LEU A 283 19.07 13.66 1.34
C LEU A 283 19.23 14.03 -0.14
N PRO A 284 20.34 14.71 -0.51
CA PRO A 284 20.59 15.06 -1.91
C PRO A 284 20.91 13.82 -2.74
N SER A 285 20.50 13.84 -4.01
CA SER A 285 20.72 12.77 -4.97
C SER A 285 22.21 12.49 -5.27
N SER A 286 23.09 13.46 -5.01
CA SER A 286 24.55 13.33 -5.05
C SER A 286 25.07 12.37 -3.97
N TYR A 287 24.38 12.27 -2.83
CA TYR A 287 24.77 11.41 -1.70
C TYR A 287 24.70 9.92 -2.06
N ALA A 288 23.79 9.53 -2.96
CA ALA A 288 23.71 8.15 -3.45
C ALA A 288 24.88 7.73 -4.37
N LYS A 289 25.73 8.67 -4.80
CA LYS A 289 26.78 8.44 -5.81
C LYS A 289 28.22 8.68 -5.30
N GLY A 290 28.42 9.33 -4.15
CA GLY A 290 29.74 9.67 -3.61
C GLY A 290 30.35 8.63 -2.66
N LYS A 291 31.68 8.61 -2.53
CA LYS A 291 32.40 7.84 -1.49
C LYS A 291 32.10 8.48 -0.13
N GLN A 292 31.67 7.63 0.81
CA GLN A 292 31.18 7.99 2.14
C GLN A 292 32.34 8.32 3.08
N ASP A 293 32.37 9.53 3.63
CA ASP A 293 33.16 9.85 4.83
C ASP A 293 32.67 11.11 5.59
N MET A 294 31.41 11.53 5.41
CA MET A 294 30.89 12.76 6.03
C MET A 294 29.49 12.61 6.62
N ASP A 295 29.24 13.42 7.65
CA ASP A 295 28.01 13.48 8.47
C ASP A 295 26.74 13.73 7.63
N LEU A 296 25.72 12.87 7.80
CA LEU A 296 24.46 12.94 7.06
C LEU A 296 23.71 14.25 7.32
N ASN A 297 23.77 14.76 8.55
CA ASN A 297 23.01 15.95 8.93
C ASN A 297 23.56 17.19 8.24
N ALA A 298 24.89 17.31 8.16
CA ALA A 298 25.58 18.37 7.42
C ALA A 298 25.29 18.34 5.91
N GLU A 299 24.99 17.17 5.33
CA GLU A 299 24.62 17.04 3.92
C GLU A 299 23.16 17.46 3.66
N VAL A 300 22.25 17.17 4.59
CA VAL A 300 20.86 17.65 4.54
C VAL A 300 20.81 19.17 4.64
N GLU A 301 21.59 19.76 5.55
CA GLU A 301 21.71 21.21 5.69
C GLU A 301 22.26 21.84 4.40
N ARG A 302 23.31 21.26 3.80
CA ARG A 302 23.84 21.72 2.52
C ARG A 302 22.82 21.58 1.38
N ALA A 303 22.03 20.51 1.35
CA ALA A 303 21.01 20.33 0.33
C ALA A 303 19.91 21.39 0.41
N GLN A 304 19.54 21.80 1.64
CA GLN A 304 18.57 22.87 1.89
C GLN A 304 19.16 24.26 1.58
N GLU A 305 20.43 24.50 1.91
CA GLU A 305 21.12 25.77 1.67
C GLU A 305 21.37 26.04 0.18
N PHE A 306 21.68 24.98 -0.60
CA PHE A 306 22.03 25.08 -2.02
C PHE A 306 20.92 24.59 -2.98
N ASP A 307 19.71 24.34 -2.48
CA ASP A 307 18.53 23.86 -3.23
C ASP A 307 18.84 22.67 -4.17
N LEU A 308 19.56 21.67 -3.64
CA LEU A 308 20.02 20.53 -4.41
C LEU A 308 18.91 19.50 -4.64
N PRO A 309 18.87 18.81 -5.80
CA PRO A 309 17.86 17.80 -6.08
C PRO A 309 18.01 16.61 -5.13
N THR A 310 16.94 16.31 -4.38
CA THR A 310 16.90 15.22 -3.39
C THR A 310 16.59 13.85 -4.00
N LEU A 311 16.68 12.78 -3.20
CA LEU A 311 16.42 11.43 -3.65
C LEU A 311 14.98 11.27 -4.19
N SER A 312 14.88 10.72 -5.40
CA SER A 312 13.59 10.42 -6.01
C SER A 312 12.79 9.39 -5.21
N GLY A 313 11.45 9.50 -5.24
CA GLY A 313 10.56 8.54 -4.57
C GLY A 313 10.81 7.08 -4.99
N LYS A 314 11.31 6.84 -6.20
CA LYS A 314 11.74 5.51 -6.67
C LYS A 314 12.94 4.98 -5.87
N SER A 315 13.92 5.82 -5.58
CA SER A 315 15.12 5.46 -4.80
C SER A 315 14.76 5.19 -3.34
N VAL A 316 13.92 6.04 -2.74
CA VAL A 316 13.37 5.82 -1.39
C VAL A 316 12.61 4.50 -1.32
N LYS A 317 11.72 4.23 -2.28
CA LYS A 317 10.96 2.96 -2.35
C LYS A 317 11.89 1.74 -2.38
N ASN A 318 12.98 1.80 -3.16
CA ASN A 318 13.95 0.71 -3.25
C ASN A 318 14.64 0.41 -1.91
N HIS A 319 15.02 1.43 -1.14
CA HIS A 319 15.57 1.26 0.22
C HIS A 319 14.55 0.58 1.15
N PHE A 320 13.29 1.04 1.13
CA PHE A 320 12.21 0.46 1.93
C PHE A 320 11.90 -1.00 1.56
N MET A 321 11.90 -1.33 0.26
CA MET A 321 11.71 -2.70 -0.20
C MET A 321 12.81 -3.64 0.31
N ARG A 322 14.06 -3.15 0.37
CA ARG A 322 15.20 -3.94 0.88
C ARG A 322 15.12 -4.17 2.38
N LEU A 323 14.80 -3.13 3.16
CA LEU A 323 14.62 -3.25 4.61
C LEU A 323 13.39 -4.11 4.96
N SER A 324 12.30 -3.98 4.21
CA SER A 324 11.13 -4.85 4.36
C SER A 324 11.46 -6.32 4.07
N ALA A 325 12.21 -6.60 3.00
CA ALA A 325 12.67 -7.95 2.68
C ALA A 325 13.59 -8.53 3.77
N LEU A 326 14.49 -7.71 4.34
CA LEU A 326 15.34 -8.08 5.48
C LEU A 326 14.47 -8.43 6.70
N TRP A 327 13.50 -7.59 7.08
CA TRP A 327 12.63 -7.85 8.22
C TRP A 327 11.77 -9.10 8.06
N ASN A 328 11.28 -9.38 6.86
CA ASN A 328 10.56 -10.63 6.60
C ASN A 328 11.43 -11.87 6.84
N GLN A 329 12.76 -11.78 6.74
CA GLN A 329 13.67 -12.86 7.12
C GLN A 329 13.86 -12.96 8.63
N LEU A 330 13.96 -11.81 9.30
CA LEU A 330 14.10 -11.76 10.76
C LEU A 330 12.84 -12.30 11.46
N ILE A 331 11.66 -12.03 10.91
CA ILE A 331 10.39 -12.58 11.40
C ILE A 331 10.35 -14.10 11.25
N ARG A 332 10.77 -14.64 10.09
CA ARG A 332 10.85 -16.10 9.88
C ARG A 332 11.80 -16.82 10.84
N ARG A 333 12.69 -16.07 11.50
CA ARG A 333 13.65 -16.56 12.48
C ARG A 333 13.28 -16.20 13.92
N GLU A 334 12.10 -15.65 14.12
CA GLU A 334 11.59 -15.22 15.43
C GLU A 334 12.51 -14.18 16.11
N ILE A 335 13.32 -13.45 15.33
CA ILE A 335 14.20 -12.36 15.79
C ILE A 335 13.41 -11.05 15.91
N ALA A 336 12.43 -10.85 15.02
CA ALA A 336 11.55 -9.69 15.01
C ALA A 336 10.09 -10.14 15.05
N GLU A 337 9.26 -9.48 15.84
CA GLU A 337 7.84 -9.80 15.97
C GLU A 337 7.00 -9.23 14.80
N LYS A 338 7.40 -8.08 14.26
CA LYS A 338 6.67 -7.35 13.21
C LYS A 338 7.60 -6.62 12.26
N ASN A 339 7.12 -6.40 11.03
CA ASN A 339 7.85 -5.63 10.02
C ASN A 339 7.44 -4.15 10.09
N PRO A 340 8.31 -3.23 10.56
CA PRO A 340 8.00 -1.81 10.66
C PRO A 340 7.96 -1.12 9.28
N TRP A 341 8.49 -1.77 8.24
CA TRP A 341 8.64 -1.22 6.89
C TRP A 341 7.47 -1.55 5.95
N SER A 342 6.56 -2.46 6.35
CA SER A 342 5.46 -2.97 5.50
C SER A 342 4.42 -1.91 5.14
N ASN A 343 4.13 -0.99 6.06
CA ASN A 343 3.08 0.03 5.90
C ASN A 343 3.60 1.37 5.36
N VAL A 344 4.92 1.55 5.29
CA VAL A 344 5.52 2.84 4.90
C VAL A 344 5.65 2.98 3.39
N SER A 345 5.85 1.87 2.66
CA SER A 345 5.91 1.87 1.18
C SER A 345 4.59 2.27 0.51
N GLY A 346 3.45 2.13 1.19
CA GLY A 346 2.12 2.52 0.69
C GLY A 346 1.82 4.02 0.81
N ARG A 347 2.59 4.77 1.62
CA ARG A 347 2.42 6.23 1.83
C ARG A 347 3.43 7.07 1.05
N LEU A 348 3.98 6.54 -0.05
CA LEU A 348 4.94 7.27 -0.89
C LEU A 348 4.18 8.17 -1.88
N ARG A 349 3.53 9.22 -1.37
CA ARG A 349 3.20 10.41 -2.17
C ARG A 349 4.09 11.55 -1.67
N PRO A 350 4.82 12.27 -2.54
CA PRO A 350 5.60 13.43 -2.14
C PRO A 350 4.69 14.47 -1.46
N PRO A 351 5.20 15.29 -0.52
CA PRO A 351 4.42 16.39 0.06
C PRO A 351 4.12 17.51 -0.94
N TYR A 352 4.70 17.48 -2.14
CA TYR A 352 4.60 18.51 -3.17
C TYR A 352 4.51 17.88 -4.57
N GLU A 353 3.35 17.31 -4.89
CA GLU A 353 2.88 17.06 -6.27
C GLU A 353 1.39 17.38 -6.37
#